data_AF-A0A353RK79-F1
#
_entry.id   AF-A0A353RK79-F1
#
_cell.length_a   1.000
_cell.length_b   1.000
_cell.length_c   1.000
_cell.angle_alpha   90.00
_cell.angle_beta   90.00
_cell.angle_gamma   90.00
#
_symmetry.space_group_name_H-M   'P 1'
#
loop_
_entity.id
_entity.type
_entity.pdbx_description
1 polymer ?
#
loop_
_entity_poly.entity_id
_entity_poly.type
_entity_poly.pdbx_seq_one_letter_code
_entity_poly.pdbx_strand_id
1 'polypeptide(L)'
;DTDNHIDTLARFCDEETIAYVKCDDENDEHFKELKAMEAELKSFVAYNGKPYHLIPLPMADAVFEKGRRLPATYANFLIINEAVLLPYYGTAKDEVAKKQLQEAFRDREIVGVDCRSLVRQHGSLHCVTMQFPQGFL
;
A
#
# COMPACT_ATOMS: atom_id res chain seq x y z
N ASP A 1 -14.45 3.46 8.83
CA ASP A 1 -14.76 4.61 7.96
C ASP A 1 -14.30 4.45 6.50
N THR A 2 -13.90 3.24 6.09
CA THR A 2 -13.91 2.79 4.67
C THR A 2 -14.26 1.30 4.57
N ASP A 3 -14.87 0.69 5.61
CA ASP A 3 -15.13 -0.76 5.69
C ASP A 3 -14.00 -1.66 5.14
N ASN A 4 -12.75 -1.36 5.50
CA ASN A 4 -11.55 -2.11 5.07
C ASN A 4 -11.42 -2.23 3.54
N HIS A 5 -11.56 -1.10 2.82
CA HIS A 5 -11.27 -1.08 1.39
C HIS A 5 -9.91 -1.71 1.07
N ILE A 6 -9.92 -2.62 0.10
CA ILE A 6 -8.75 -3.39 -0.34
C ILE A 6 -7.57 -2.50 -0.73
N ASP A 7 -7.83 -1.25 -1.16
CA ASP A 7 -6.81 -0.27 -1.56
C ASP A 7 -5.90 0.21 -0.41
N THR A 8 -6.19 -0.22 0.82
CA THR A 8 -5.36 0.00 2.01
C THR A 8 -4.61 -1.25 2.47
N LEU A 9 -4.89 -2.41 1.88
CA LEU A 9 -4.43 -3.72 2.33
C LEU A 9 -3.57 -4.43 1.28
N ALA A 10 -4.04 -4.52 0.03
CA ALA A 10 -3.33 -5.19 -1.06
C ALA A 10 -3.64 -4.54 -2.42
N ARG A 11 -2.64 -4.47 -3.30
CA ARG A 11 -2.71 -3.83 -4.62
C ARG A 11 -1.97 -4.65 -5.66
N PHE A 12 -2.58 -4.82 -6.82
CA PHE A 12 -1.84 -5.29 -8.00
C PHE A 12 -0.83 -4.22 -8.43
N CYS A 13 0.41 -4.66 -8.65
CA CYS A 13 1.44 -3.85 -9.30
C CYS A 13 1.48 -4.13 -10.81
N ASP A 14 1.19 -5.37 -11.20
CA ASP A 14 1.04 -5.85 -12.57
C ASP A 14 0.15 -7.12 -12.57
N GLU A 15 0.12 -7.87 -13.68
CA GLU A 15 -0.69 -9.08 -13.86
C GLU A 15 -0.27 -10.27 -12.96
N GLU A 16 0.97 -10.25 -12.44
CA GLU A 16 1.59 -11.36 -11.70
C GLU A 16 2.08 -10.95 -10.31
N THR A 17 2.03 -9.65 -9.95
CA THR A 17 2.62 -9.09 -8.73
C THR A 17 1.58 -8.38 -7.86
N ILE A 18 1.56 -8.70 -6.57
CA ILE A 18 0.71 -8.07 -5.55
C ILE A 18 1.60 -7.46 -4.47
N ALA A 19 1.46 -6.15 -4.23
CA ALA A 19 1.97 -5.50 -3.03
C ALA A 19 0.92 -5.58 -1.91
N TYR A 20 1.33 -5.88 -0.67
CA TYR A 20 0.41 -6.04 0.46
C TYR A 20 0.98 -5.55 1.77
N VAL A 21 0.14 -5.13 2.71
CA VAL A 21 0.58 -4.69 4.04
C VAL A 21 0.96 -5.90 4.90
N LYS A 22 2.18 -5.87 5.44
CA LYS A 22 2.73 -6.86 6.36
C LYS A 22 2.96 -6.25 7.74
N CYS A 23 2.34 -6.85 8.75
CA CYS A 23 2.62 -6.55 10.14
C CYS A 23 3.49 -7.66 10.76
N ASP A 24 4.65 -7.27 11.28
CA ASP A 24 5.57 -8.17 12.00
C ASP A 24 5.55 -7.94 13.53
N ASP A 25 4.78 -6.97 14.03
CA ASP A 25 4.63 -6.72 15.46
C ASP A 25 3.45 -7.52 16.02
N GLU A 26 3.76 -8.57 16.79
CA GLU A 26 2.74 -9.45 17.41
C GLU A 26 1.83 -8.74 18.43
N ASN A 27 2.22 -7.55 18.90
CA ASN A 27 1.44 -6.76 19.86
C ASN A 27 0.52 -5.75 19.19
N ASP A 28 0.63 -5.53 17.87
CA ASP A 28 -0.25 -4.64 17.14
C ASP A 28 -1.65 -5.27 16.99
N GLU A 29 -2.69 -4.46 17.16
CA GLU A 29 -4.08 -4.90 17.04
C GLU A 29 -4.43 -5.50 15.67
N HIS A 30 -3.66 -5.17 14.62
CA HIS A 30 -3.86 -5.67 13.25
C HIS A 30 -3.02 -6.91 12.90
N PHE A 31 -2.17 -7.40 13.82
CA PHE A 31 -1.23 -8.48 13.52
C PHE A 31 -1.94 -9.75 13.02
N LYS A 32 -2.97 -10.19 13.73
CA LYS A 32 -3.65 -11.46 13.46
C LYS A 32 -4.34 -11.44 12.09
N GLU A 33 -5.05 -10.36 11.79
CA GLU A 33 -5.80 -10.16 10.56
C GLU A 33 -4.87 -10.05 9.35
N LEU A 34 -3.79 -9.25 9.47
CA LEU A 34 -2.81 -9.10 8.38
C LEU A 34 -2.00 -10.39 8.16
N LYS A 35 -1.77 -11.18 9.21
CA LYS A 35 -1.12 -12.50 9.09
C LYS A 35 -2.00 -13.52 8.37
N ALA A 36 -3.31 -13.52 8.68
CA ALA A 36 -4.28 -14.35 7.97
C ALA A 36 -4.36 -13.97 6.49
N MET A 37 -4.44 -12.66 6.19
CA MET A 37 -4.41 -12.16 4.81
C MET A 37 -3.13 -12.56 4.06
N GLU A 38 -1.96 -12.46 4.70
CA GLU A 38 -0.69 -12.91 4.10
C GLU A 38 -0.75 -14.41 3.73
N ALA A 39 -1.35 -15.24 4.58
CA ALA A 39 -1.50 -16.68 4.30
C ALA A 39 -2.47 -16.94 3.13
N GLU A 40 -3.57 -16.19 3.04
CA GLU A 40 -4.51 -16.27 1.91
C GLU A 40 -3.84 -15.86 0.60
N LEU A 41 -3.13 -14.73 0.58
CA LEU A 41 -2.42 -14.25 -0.61
C LEU A 41 -1.39 -15.27 -1.13
N LYS A 42 -0.70 -15.98 -0.22
CA LYS A 42 0.25 -17.04 -0.58
C LYS A 42 -0.40 -18.26 -1.23
N SER A 43 -1.71 -18.45 -1.06
CA SER A 43 -2.46 -19.54 -1.68
C SER A 43 -2.97 -19.18 -3.09
N PHE A 44 -2.95 -17.89 -3.46
CA PHE A 44 -3.49 -17.42 -4.73
C PHE A 44 -2.52 -17.68 -5.89
N VAL A 45 -3.10 -17.91 -7.07
CA VAL A 45 -2.38 -18.10 -8.33
C VAL A 45 -2.88 -17.12 -9.37
N ALA A 46 -1.96 -16.65 -10.21
CA ALA A 46 -2.26 -15.81 -11.37
C ALA A 46 -2.93 -16.65 -12.49
N TYR A 47 -3.40 -15.97 -13.53
CA TYR A 47 -4.08 -16.60 -14.66
C TYR A 47 -3.23 -17.67 -15.37
N ASN A 48 -1.91 -17.56 -15.28
CA ASN A 48 -0.93 -18.49 -15.84
C ASN A 48 -0.73 -19.76 -14.97
N GLY A 49 -1.45 -19.89 -13.85
CA GLY A 49 -1.37 -21.01 -12.91
C GLY A 49 -0.18 -20.97 -11.94
N LYS A 50 0.64 -19.91 -11.96
CA LYS A 50 1.77 -19.73 -11.02
C LYS A 50 1.33 -18.89 -9.81
N PRO A 51 1.97 -19.07 -8.64
CA PRO A 51 1.74 -18.18 -7.50
C PRO A 51 2.05 -16.72 -7.85
N TYR A 52 1.30 -15.78 -7.27
CA TYR A 52 1.64 -14.36 -7.39
C TYR A 52 3.01 -14.05 -6.78
N HIS A 53 3.72 -13.10 -7.37
CA HIS A 53 4.87 -12.48 -6.74
C HIS A 53 4.39 -11.49 -5.67
N LEU A 54 4.69 -11.78 -4.41
CA LEU A 54 4.19 -10.98 -3.29
C LEU A 54 5.27 -10.02 -2.79
N ILE A 55 4.98 -8.72 -2.83
CA ILE A 55 5.82 -7.64 -2.32
C ILE A 55 5.27 -7.19 -0.96
N PRO A 56 5.90 -7.54 0.17
CA PRO A 56 5.45 -7.05 1.46
C PRO A 56 5.76 -5.56 1.57
N LEU A 57 4.81 -4.76 2.04
CA LEU A 57 4.99 -3.37 2.46
C LEU A 57 4.88 -3.30 3.98
N PRO A 58 5.72 -2.51 4.68
CA PRO A 58 5.68 -2.45 6.13
C PRO A 58 4.35 -1.86 6.60
N MET A 59 3.79 -2.38 7.70
CA MET A 59 2.73 -1.68 8.41
C MET A 59 3.25 -0.31 8.88
N ALA A 60 2.57 0.77 8.50
CA ALA A 60 2.95 2.12 8.90
C ALA A 60 2.93 2.25 10.43
N ASP A 61 3.77 3.14 10.97
CA ASP A 61 3.76 3.41 12.41
C ASP A 61 2.41 3.98 12.83
N ALA A 62 1.94 3.58 14.00
CA ALA A 62 0.64 4.02 14.51
C ALA A 62 0.64 5.54 14.74
N VAL A 63 -0.21 6.24 14.02
CA VAL A 63 -0.45 7.68 14.21
C VAL A 63 -1.81 7.85 14.86
N PHE A 64 -1.88 8.66 15.93
CA PHE A 64 -3.12 8.93 16.65
C PHE A 64 -3.50 10.40 16.56
N GLU A 65 -4.79 10.67 16.37
CA GLU A 65 -5.38 12.00 16.46
C GLU A 65 -6.70 11.95 17.23
N LYS A 66 -6.85 12.83 18.22
CA LYS A 66 -8.03 12.89 19.11
C LYS A 66 -8.41 11.53 19.72
N GLY A 67 -7.40 10.70 20.05
CA GLY A 67 -7.58 9.38 20.64
C GLY A 67 -7.98 8.27 19.66
N ARG A 68 -7.97 8.52 18.34
CA ARG A 68 -8.23 7.53 17.30
C ARG A 68 -6.98 7.26 16.47
N ARG A 69 -6.73 5.99 16.14
CA ARG A 69 -5.67 5.59 15.21
C ARG A 69 -6.07 5.99 13.79
N LEU A 70 -5.17 6.65 13.08
CA LEU A 70 -5.36 7.05 11.69
C LEU A 70 -4.94 5.93 10.74
N PRO A 71 -5.62 5.77 9.59
CA PRO A 71 -5.39 4.67 8.65
C PRO A 71 -4.17 4.92 7.73
N ALA A 72 -3.00 5.14 8.31
CA ALA A 72 -1.75 5.27 7.55
C ALA A 72 -1.38 3.93 6.91
N THR A 73 -1.12 3.92 5.61
CA THR A 73 -0.70 2.71 4.86
C THR A 73 0.14 3.06 3.66
N TYR A 74 1.19 2.28 3.38
CA TYR A 74 1.98 2.42 2.15
C TYR A 74 1.31 1.78 0.94
N ALA A 75 0.31 0.91 1.14
CA ALA A 75 -0.44 0.29 0.04
C ALA A 75 -1.30 1.30 -0.73
N ASN A 76 -1.53 2.50 -0.18
CA ASN A 76 -2.33 3.53 -0.83
C ASN A 76 -1.50 4.41 -1.80
N PHE A 77 -0.60 3.79 -2.55
CA PHE A 77 0.20 4.45 -3.59
C PHE A 77 -0.63 4.70 -4.86
N LEU A 78 -0.16 5.64 -5.68
CA LEU A 78 -0.77 5.98 -6.96
C LEU A 78 0.20 5.69 -8.11
N ILE A 79 -0.20 4.81 -9.03
CA ILE A 79 0.55 4.54 -10.26
C ILE A 79 0.17 5.59 -11.31
N ILE A 80 1.16 6.31 -11.83
CA ILE A 80 1.03 7.23 -12.97
C ILE A 80 1.99 6.82 -14.07
N ASN A 81 1.86 7.41 -15.27
CA ASN A 81 2.53 6.94 -16.49
C ASN A 81 4.04 6.64 -16.35
N GLU A 82 4.80 7.47 -15.63
CA GLU A 82 6.27 7.32 -15.53
C GLU A 82 6.76 7.15 -14.07
N ALA A 83 5.84 7.16 -13.10
CA ALA A 83 6.19 7.16 -11.68
C ALA A 83 5.12 6.47 -10.83
N VAL A 84 5.48 6.19 -9.57
CA VAL A 84 4.55 5.76 -8.52
C VAL A 84 4.69 6.72 -7.36
N LEU A 85 3.59 7.36 -6.99
CA LEU A 85 3.54 8.25 -5.82
C LEU A 85 3.27 7.41 -4.58
N LEU A 86 4.25 7.37 -3.68
CA LEU A 86 4.20 6.61 -2.43
C LEU A 86 3.94 7.56 -1.26
N PRO A 87 2.91 7.35 -0.43
CA PRO A 87 2.71 8.15 0.78
C PRO A 87 3.88 7.97 1.76
N TYR A 88 4.43 9.08 2.25
CA TYR A 88 5.47 9.15 3.27
C TYR A 88 4.87 9.68 4.57
N TYR A 89 5.29 9.08 5.68
CA TYR A 89 4.81 9.40 7.03
C TYR A 89 5.91 9.98 7.93
N GLY A 90 7.10 10.19 7.40
CA GLY A 90 8.25 10.75 8.12
C GLY A 90 8.92 9.74 9.03
N THR A 91 8.90 8.46 8.67
CA THR A 91 9.51 7.37 9.48
C THR A 91 10.46 6.53 8.64
N ALA A 92 11.33 5.76 9.29
CA ALA A 92 12.29 4.90 8.58
C ALA A 92 11.62 3.86 7.66
N LYS A 93 10.34 3.56 7.90
CA LYS A 93 9.54 2.64 7.06
C LYS A 93 9.22 3.22 5.69
N ASP A 94 9.30 4.53 5.50
CA ASP A 94 9.09 5.19 4.20
C ASP A 94 10.08 4.65 3.16
N GLU A 95 11.36 4.61 3.52
CA GLU A 95 12.42 4.11 2.63
C GLU A 95 12.38 2.61 2.43
N VAL A 96 11.89 1.85 3.43
CA VAL A 96 11.65 0.42 3.30
C VAL A 96 10.56 0.15 2.26
N ALA A 97 9.42 0.85 2.39
CA ALA A 97 8.32 0.75 1.45
C ALA A 97 8.73 1.18 0.03
N LYS A 98 9.51 2.26 -0.09
CA LYS A 98 10.06 2.72 -1.37
C LYS A 98 10.91 1.65 -2.03
N LYS A 99 11.86 1.07 -1.29
CA LYS A 99 12.74 0.02 -1.81
C LYS A 99 11.94 -1.19 -2.31
N GLN A 100 10.95 -1.62 -1.54
CA GLN A 100 10.09 -2.77 -1.90
C GLN A 100 9.24 -2.48 -3.14
N LEU A 101 8.62 -1.30 -3.22
CA LEU A 101 7.86 -0.92 -4.43
C LEU A 101 8.75 -0.77 -5.66
N GLN A 102 10.01 -0.37 -5.50
CA GLN A 102 10.95 -0.30 -6.63
C GLN A 102 11.23 -1.68 -7.23
N GLU A 103 11.15 -2.76 -6.46
CA GLU A 103 11.29 -4.14 -6.97
C GLU A 103 10.14 -4.51 -7.91
N ALA A 104 8.93 -4.01 -7.61
CA ALA A 104 7.72 -4.19 -8.42
C ALA A 104 7.68 -3.30 -9.66
N PHE A 105 8.08 -2.03 -9.53
CA PHE A 105 8.03 -1.04 -10.60
C PHE A 105 9.44 -0.66 -11.08
N ARG A 106 10.12 -1.57 -11.76
CA ARG A 106 11.53 -1.41 -12.16
C ARG A 106 11.77 -0.31 -13.20
N ASP A 107 10.74 0.03 -13.96
CA ASP A 107 10.72 1.01 -15.05
C ASP A 107 10.17 2.38 -14.62
N ARG A 108 9.72 2.53 -13.36
CA ARG A 108 9.12 3.77 -12.84
C ARG A 108 9.92 4.31 -11.67
N GLU A 109 9.90 5.64 -11.55
CA GLU A 109 10.42 6.31 -10.37
C GLU A 109 9.44 6.18 -9.19
N ILE A 110 9.92 5.76 -8.01
CA ILE A 110 9.13 5.83 -6.79
C ILE A 110 9.34 7.18 -6.09
N VAL A 111 8.31 8.03 -6.12
CA VAL A 111 8.32 9.39 -5.59
C VAL A 111 7.58 9.43 -4.25
N GLY A 112 8.29 9.76 -3.18
CA GLY A 112 7.70 9.92 -1.84
C GLY A 112 6.95 11.24 -1.71
N VAL A 113 5.72 11.20 -1.19
CA VAL A 113 4.86 12.38 -0.96
C VAL A 113 4.48 12.45 0.52
N ASP A 114 4.79 13.56 1.19
CA ASP A 114 4.41 13.73 2.61
C ASP A 114 2.89 13.76 2.78
N CYS A 115 2.35 12.68 3.34
CA CYS A 115 0.92 12.49 3.52
C CYS A 115 0.48 12.69 4.97
N ARG A 116 1.35 13.16 5.88
CA ARG A 116 0.98 13.36 7.30
C ARG A 116 -0.17 14.34 7.47
N SER A 117 -0.21 15.40 6.65
CA SER A 117 -1.31 16.37 6.65
C SER A 117 -2.61 15.81 6.07
N LEU A 118 -2.52 14.88 5.11
CA LEU A 118 -3.67 14.23 4.46
C LEU A 118 -4.31 13.18 5.38
N VAL A 119 -3.49 12.38 6.05
CA VAL A 119 -3.95 11.34 6.99
C VAL A 119 -4.69 11.94 8.18
N ARG A 120 -4.32 13.15 8.63
CA ARG A 120 -5.07 13.92 9.65
C ARG A 120 -6.47 14.33 9.21
N GLN A 121 -6.73 14.39 7.90
CA GLN A 121 -8.06 14.62 7.34
C GLN A 121 -8.83 13.32 7.05
N HIS A 122 -8.37 12.18 7.57
CA HIS A 122 -8.96 10.84 7.38
C HIS A 122 -8.96 10.35 5.92
N GLY A 123 -8.15 10.96 5.05
CA GLY A 123 -7.96 10.56 3.65
C GLY A 123 -6.50 10.20 3.35
N SER A 124 -6.26 9.50 2.25
CA SER A 124 -4.91 9.21 1.73
C SER A 124 -4.81 9.57 0.23
N LEU A 125 -3.62 9.57 -0.34
CA LEU A 125 -3.30 10.14 -1.65
C LEU A 125 -4.13 9.53 -2.80
N HIS A 126 -4.40 8.23 -2.77
CA HIS A 126 -5.26 7.57 -3.75
C HIS A 126 -6.71 8.07 -3.65
N CYS A 127 -7.20 8.34 -2.44
CA CYS A 127 -8.58 8.73 -2.16
C CYS A 127 -8.95 10.11 -2.74
N VAL A 128 -7.97 10.90 -3.18
CA VAL A 128 -8.17 12.23 -3.78
C VAL A 128 -7.87 12.27 -5.28
N THR A 129 -7.66 11.12 -5.91
CA THR A 129 -7.30 11.03 -7.34
C THR A 129 -8.18 10.03 -8.10
N MET A 130 -8.36 10.29 -9.41
CA MET A 130 -9.03 9.37 -10.32
C MET A 130 -8.30 9.38 -11.67
N GLN A 131 -7.80 8.22 -12.10
CA GLN A 131 -7.08 8.07 -13.36
C GLN A 131 -8.05 7.94 -14.53
N PHE A 132 -7.80 8.69 -15.61
CA PHE A 132 -8.45 8.51 -16.90
C PHE A 132 -7.47 7.88 -17.89
N PRO A 133 -7.83 6.75 -18.52
CA PRO A 133 -7.02 6.16 -19.57
C PRO A 133 -6.84 7.13 -20.75
N GLN A 134 -5.70 7.05 -21.43
CA GLN A 134 -5.49 7.81 -22.66
C GLN A 134 -6.53 7.40 -23.72
N GLY A 135 -7.17 8.39 -24.36
CA GLY A 135 -8.19 8.17 -25.39
C GLY A 135 -9.63 8.03 -24.87
N PHE A 136 -9.88 8.34 -23.59
CA PHE A 136 -11.22 8.30 -22.98
C PHE A 136 -12.08 9.56 -23.26
N LEU A 137 -11.52 10.60 -23.90
CA LEU A 137 -12.21 11.82 -24.37
C LEU A 137 -12.05 12.00 -25.88
#